data_AF-A0A3S5B2T1-F1
#
_entry.id   AF-A0A3S5B2T1-F1
#
_cell.length_a   1.000
_cell.length_b   1.000
_cell.length_c   1.000
_cell.angle_alpha   90.00
_cell.angle_beta   90.00
_cell.angle_gamma   90.00
#
_symmetry.space_group_name_H-M   'P 1'
#
loop_
_entity.id
_entity.type
_entity.pdbx_description
1 polymer ?
#
loop_
_entity_poly.entity_id
_entity_poly.type
_entity_poly.pdbx_seq_one_letter_code
_entity_poly.pdbx_strand_id
1 'polypeptide(L)' 'MTFSRKVFLGGVPWDSSSDDLVAAFMRFGYVSVLWPQRDGTTSSNQFGRSSSPRGMSIVHILPIVN' A
#
# COMPACT_ATOMS: atom_id res chain seq x y z
N MET A 1 -5.53 -23.16 -10.57
CA MET A 1 -4.26 -22.42 -10.56
C MET A 1 -4.46 -21.16 -9.73
N THR A 2 -3.60 -20.89 -8.75
CA THR A 2 -3.70 -19.67 -7.91
C THR A 2 -2.66 -18.67 -8.38
N PHE A 3 -3.12 -17.52 -8.86
CA PHE A 3 -2.24 -16.40 -9.21
C PHE A 3 -1.99 -15.51 -7.99
N SER A 4 -0.85 -14.82 -7.98
CA SER A 4 -0.58 -13.77 -6.99
C SER A 4 -1.60 -12.64 -7.14
N ARG A 5 -2.10 -12.12 -6.01
CA ARG A 5 -3.08 -11.02 -5.95
C ARG A 5 -2.46 -9.73 -5.43
N LYS A 6 -1.14 -9.62 -5.61
CA LYS A 6 -0.34 -8.44 -5.30
C LYS A 6 -0.45 -7.47 -6.47
N VAL A 7 -0.96 -6.27 -6.20
CA VAL A 7 -0.99 -5.18 -7.19
C VAL A 7 -0.05 -4.07 -6.77
N PHE A 8 0.52 -3.37 -7.74
CA PHE A 8 1.37 -2.21 -7.55
C PHE A 8 0.66 -0.97 -8.08
N LEU A 9 0.47 0.03 -7.23
CA LEU A 9 -0.31 1.23 -7.54
C LEU A 9 0.62 2.40 -7.86
N GLY A 10 0.69 2.73 -9.16
CA GLY A 10 1.31 3.96 -9.68
C GLY A 10 0.51 5.22 -9.33
N GLY A 11 1.17 6.37 -9.17
CA GLY A 11 0.51 7.69 -9.16
C GLY A 11 -0.38 7.98 -7.94
N VAL A 12 -0.18 7.25 -6.84
CA VAL A 12 -0.88 7.50 -5.57
C VAL A 12 -0.46 8.88 -5.03
N PRO A 13 -1.40 9.75 -4.64
CA PRO A 13 -1.09 11.02 -3.98
C PRO A 13 -0.15 10.83 -2.78
N TRP A 14 0.73 11.82 -2.54
CA TRP A 14 1.76 11.73 -1.51
C TRP A 14 1.20 11.74 -0.08
N ASP A 15 -0.02 12.20 0.08
CA ASP A 15 -0.77 12.31 1.33
C ASP A 15 -1.85 11.23 1.48
N SER A 16 -1.97 10.29 0.54
CA SER A 16 -2.90 9.17 0.66
C SER A 16 -2.57 8.29 1.85
N SER A 17 -3.61 7.96 2.61
CA SER A 17 -3.54 7.04 3.74
C SER A 17 -3.81 5.59 3.30
N SER A 18 -3.52 4.64 4.20
CA SER A 18 -3.89 3.25 4.00
C SER A 18 -5.42 3.09 3.90
N ASP A 19 -6.19 3.87 4.65
CA ASP A 19 -7.65 3.84 4.66
C ASP A 19 -8.25 4.28 3.32
N ASP A 20 -7.66 5.30 2.67
CA ASP A 20 -8.08 5.74 1.33
C ASP A 20 -7.94 4.61 0.31
N LEU A 21 -6.81 3.89 0.36
CA LEU A 21 -6.55 2.75 -0.52
C LEU A 21 -7.45 1.55 -0.19
N VAL A 22 -7.67 1.25 1.10
CA VAL A 22 -8.61 0.20 1.51
C VAL A 22 -10.00 0.53 0.98
N ALA A 23 -10.49 1.76 1.18
CA ALA A 23 -11.80 2.18 0.72
C ALA A 23 -11.95 2.08 -0.80
N ALA A 24 -10.89 2.39 -1.56
CA ALA A 24 -10.89 2.28 -3.01
C ALA A 24 -10.93 0.83 -3.52
N PHE A 25 -10.22 -0.09 -2.85
CA PHE A 25 -10.02 -1.47 -3.33
C PHE A 25 -10.85 -2.53 -2.60
N MET A 26 -11.54 -2.21 -1.50
CA MET A 26 -12.29 -3.19 -0.69
C MET A 26 -13.39 -3.93 -1.45
N ARG A 27 -13.91 -3.35 -2.55
CA ARG A 27 -14.88 -4.04 -3.43
C ARG A 27 -14.32 -5.32 -4.05
N PHE A 28 -13.00 -5.41 -4.21
CA PHE A 28 -12.34 -6.58 -4.80
C PHE A 28 -11.99 -7.65 -3.76
N GLY A 29 -12.17 -7.36 -2.47
CA GLY A 29 -11.87 -8.25 -1.36
C GLY A 29 -11.18 -7.54 -0.19
N TYR A 30 -10.69 -8.31 0.77
CA TYR A 30 -9.97 -7.72 1.91
C TYR A 30 -8.61 -7.20 1.48
N VAL A 31 -8.34 -5.93 1.78
CA VAL A 31 -7.16 -5.19 1.31
C VAL A 31 -6.13 -5.06 2.43
N SER A 32 -4.91 -5.50 2.16
CA SER A 32 -3.74 -5.17 2.98
C SER A 32 -2.80 -4.25 2.18
N VAL A 33 -2.48 -3.09 2.76
CA VAL A 33 -1.62 -2.08 2.14
C VAL A 33 -0.21 -2.18 2.72
N LEU A 34 0.78 -2.26 1.84
CA LEU A 34 2.19 -2.25 2.22
C LEU A 34 2.90 -1.11 1.48
N TRP A 35 3.41 -0.17 2.25
CA TRP A 35 4.21 0.94 1.75
C TRP A 35 5.64 0.47 1.53
N PRO A 36 6.33 0.93 0.46
CA PRO A 36 7.73 0.62 0.24
C PRO A 36 8.53 1.19 1.42
N GLN A 37 9.00 0.29 2.30
CA GLN A 37 9.86 0.68 3.41
C GLN A 37 11.21 1.12 2.83
N ARG A 38 11.69 2.29 3.26
CA ARG A 38 13.11 2.63 3.13
C ARG A 38 13.85 1.72 4.11
N ASP A 39 14.76 0.89 3.60
CA ASP A 39 15.44 -0.14 4.38
C ASP A 39 15.91 0.36 5.76
N GLY A 40 15.55 -0.41 6.79
CA GLY A 40 16.21 -0.51 8.09
C GLY A 40 16.38 0.78 8.90
N THR A 41 15.51 1.02 9.88
CA THR A 41 15.83 1.06 11.32
C THR A 41 14.71 1.71 12.11
N THR A 42 14.35 1.05 13.21
CA THR A 42 13.59 1.57 14.33
C THR A 42 14.18 2.88 14.87
N SER A 43 13.45 4.00 14.76
CA SER A 43 13.43 5.06 15.78
C SER A 43 12.55 6.23 15.35
N SER A 44 11.51 6.47 16.15
CA SER A 44 10.92 7.77 16.51
C SER A 44 11.15 8.98 15.59
N ASN A 45 10.04 9.45 15.02
CA ASN A 45 9.68 10.86 14.85
C ASN A 45 10.49 11.70 13.84
N GLN A 46 9.73 12.53 13.11
CA GLN A 46 10.13 13.69 12.30
C GLN A 46 10.49 13.49 10.81
N PHE A 47 9.53 13.93 9.98
CA PHE A 47 9.73 14.96 8.96
C PHE A 47 11.03 14.88 8.13
N GLY A 48 11.04 13.98 7.14
CA GLY A 48 12.04 13.93 6.06
C GLY A 48 11.37 13.90 4.68
N ARG A 49 11.07 15.09 4.16
CA ARG A 49 10.66 15.33 2.77
C ARG A 49 11.80 14.99 1.80
N SER A 50 11.48 14.53 0.59
CA SER A 50 12.36 13.99 -0.49
C SER A 50 13.15 12.72 -0.12
N SER A 51 13.10 11.56 -0.77
CA SER A 51 12.76 11.16 -2.14
C SER A 51 12.65 9.60 -2.18
N SER A 52 11.61 9.03 -1.55
CA SER A 52 11.18 7.66 -1.91
C SER A 52 10.60 7.69 -3.33
N PRO A 53 10.51 6.60 -4.11
CA PRO A 53 9.67 6.58 -5.31
C PRO A 53 8.20 6.69 -4.86
N ARG A 54 7.74 7.93 -4.62
CA ARG A 54 6.49 8.32 -3.91
C ARG A 54 5.22 8.04 -4.72
N GLY A 55 5.06 6.83 -5.21
CA GLY A 55 3.90 6.50 -6.01
C GLY A 55 3.79 5.03 -6.34
N MET A 56 4.32 4.14 -5.50
CA MET A 56 4.13 2.71 -5.67
C MET A 56 3.67 2.09 -4.35
N SER A 57 2.37 1.81 -4.23
CA SER A 57 1.83 1.07 -3.08
C SER A 57 1.61 -0.38 -3.47
N ILE A 58 1.89 -1.30 -2.56
CA ILE A 58 1.55 -2.71 -2.75
C ILE A 58 0.21 -2.95 -2.07
N VAL A 59 -0.75 -3.50 -2.82
CA VAL A 59 -2.02 -3.96 -2.25
C VAL A 59 -2.15 -5.46 -2.45
N HIS A 60 -2.46 -6.19 -1.37
CA HIS A 60 -2.80 -7.60 -1.42
C HIS A 60 -4.30 -7.77 -1.18
N ILE A 61 -4.99 -8.39 -2.15
CA ILE A 61 -6.44 -8.56 -2.12
C ILE A 61 -6.77 -10.03 -1.81
N LEU A 62 -7.27 -10.29 -0.60
CA LEU A 62 -7.78 -11.60 -0.20
C LEU A 62 -9.19 -11.83 -0.77
N PRO A 63 -9.57 -13.06 -1.18
CA PRO A 63 -10.85 -13.27 -1.82
C PRO A 63 -11.94 -13.08 -0.77
N ILE A 64 -13.10 -12.61 -1.19
CA ILE A 64 -14.29 -12.67 -0.34
C ILE A 64 -14.65 -14.15 -0.25
N VAL A 65 -14.29 -14.81 0.85
CA VAL A 65 -14.79 -16.16 1.13
C VAL A 65 -16.25 -16.01 1.55
N ASN A 66 -17.14 -16.69 0.81
CA ASN A 66 -18.56 -16.77 1.13
C ASN A 66 -18.79 -17.79 2.26
#